data_AF-A0A2U3K385-F1
#
_entry.id   AF-A0A2U3K385-F1
#
_cell.length_a   1.000
_cell.length_b   1.000
_cell.length_c   1.000
_cell.angle_alpha   90.00
_cell.angle_beta   90.00
_cell.angle_gamma   90.00
#
_symmetry.space_group_name_H-M   'P 1'
#
loop_
_entity.id
_entity.type
_entity.pdbx_description
1 polymer ?
#
loop_
_entity_poly.entity_id
_entity_poly.type
_entity_poly.pdbx_seq_one_letter_code
_entity_poly.pdbx_strand_id
1 'polypeptide(L)'
;MDWLETVNIRSAGVIEAGKVLDLCRQIFESTAFETALKLKVFCNAKYATDISIHLQWKSDPGPSSVLGSQLSSVLGDFGLISRTLWIEQEMVVQPENEFTVER
;
A
#
# COMPACT_ATOMS: atom_id res chain seq x y z
N MET A 1 7.30 9.44 -13.60
CA MET A 1 7.12 8.02 -13.29
C MET A 1 6.71 7.97 -11.85
N ASP A 2 5.48 7.54 -11.60
CA ASP A 2 5.00 7.42 -10.24
C ASP A 2 5.49 6.09 -9.65
N TRP A 3 5.84 6.13 -8.37
CA TRP A 3 6.33 4.99 -7.63
C TRP A 3 5.29 4.62 -6.58
N LEU A 4 5.06 3.32 -6.43
CA LEU A 4 4.19 2.77 -5.40
C LEU A 4 5.02 1.93 -4.45
N GLU A 5 5.04 2.34 -3.19
CA GLU A 5 5.56 1.52 -2.13
C GLU A 5 4.40 0.87 -1.38
N THR A 6 4.51 -0.42 -1.12
CA THR A 6 3.51 -1.16 -0.35
C THR A 6 4.14 -1.73 0.91
N VAL A 7 3.56 -1.41 2.06
CA VAL A 7 3.86 -2.05 3.35
C VAL A 7 2.67 -2.95 3.68
N ASN A 8 2.90 -4.26 3.58
CA ASN A 8 1.91 -5.28 3.86
C ASN A 8 2.17 -5.85 5.24
N ILE A 9 1.13 -6.00 6.05
CA ILE A 9 1.20 -6.66 7.34
C ILE A 9 0.15 -7.76 7.43
N ARG A 10 0.59 -8.93 7.90
CA ARG A 10 -0.28 -9.96 8.46
C ARG A 10 -0.21 -9.86 9.97
N SER A 11 -1.23 -9.27 10.57
CA SER A 11 -1.29 -9.08 12.02
C SER A 11 -1.43 -10.43 12.74
N ALA A 12 -0.98 -10.49 14.00
CA ALA A 12 -1.09 -11.69 14.83
C ALA A 12 -2.55 -12.07 15.16
N GLY A 13 -3.47 -11.12 15.03
CA GLY A 13 -4.89 -11.29 15.30
C GLY A 13 -5.70 -10.05 14.92
N VAL A 14 -7.02 -10.14 15.10
CA VAL A 14 -7.95 -9.05 14.76
C VAL A 14 -7.78 -7.84 15.69
N ILE A 15 -7.36 -8.07 16.93
CA ILE A 15 -7.06 -6.98 17.89
C ILE A 15 -5.85 -6.18 17.39
N GLU A 16 -4.79 -6.87 16.98
CA GLU A 16 -3.59 -6.26 16.41
C GLU A 16 -3.90 -5.56 15.09
N ALA A 17 -4.78 -6.13 14.25
CA ALA A 17 -5.25 -5.48 13.03
C ALA A 17 -5.93 -4.12 13.33
N GLY A 18 -6.77 -4.07 14.36
CA GLY A 18 -7.38 -2.82 14.82
C GLY A 18 -6.34 -1.77 15.23
N LYS A 19 -5.33 -2.18 16.01
CA LYS A 19 -4.23 -1.29 16.43
C LYS A 19 -3.43 -0.76 15.24
N VAL A 20 -3.18 -1.59 14.22
CA VAL A 20 -2.52 -1.19 12.97
C VAL A 20 -3.31 -0.09 12.26
N LEU A 21 -4.63 -0.26 12.12
CA LEU A 21 -5.48 0.73 11.46
C LEU A 21 -5.53 2.06 12.24
N ASP A 22 -5.63 1.99 13.56
CA ASP A 22 -5.59 3.17 14.43
C ASP A 22 -4.26 3.92 14.33
N LEU A 23 -3.14 3.19 14.32
CA LEU A 23 -1.81 3.78 14.13
C LEU A 23 -1.68 4.45 12.76
N CYS A 24 -2.15 3.78 11.69
CA CYS A 24 -2.16 4.35 10.35
C CYS A 24 -2.94 5.68 10.32
N ARG A 25 -4.12 5.71 10.94
CA ARG A 25 -4.94 6.92 11.07
C ARG A 25 -4.21 8.04 11.81
N GLN A 26 -3.56 7.75 12.95
CA GLN A 26 -2.78 8.74 13.70
C GLN A 26 -1.62 9.30 12.88
N ILE A 27 -0.93 8.45 12.11
CA ILE A 27 0.14 8.88 11.21
C ILE A 27 -0.42 9.78 10.11
N PHE A 28 -1.62 9.50 9.57
CA PHE A 28 -2.23 10.34 8.54
C PHE A 28 -2.67 11.70 9.06
N GLU A 29 -3.14 11.75 10.30
CA GLU A 29 -3.58 13.00 10.94
C GLU A 29 -2.39 13.87 11.38
N SER A 30 -1.25 13.27 11.74
CA SER A 30 -0.08 13.97 12.26
C SER A 30 0.93 14.41 11.19
N THR A 31 0.93 13.78 10.02
CA THR A 31 1.96 14.05 9.01
C THR A 31 1.44 15.02 7.96
N ALA A 32 2.00 16.24 7.93
CA ALA A 32 1.96 17.07 6.73
C ALA A 32 2.84 16.40 5.67
N PHE A 33 2.28 15.50 4.86
CA PHE A 33 3.01 14.78 3.83
C PHE A 33 3.43 15.74 2.71
N GLU A 34 4.53 16.47 2.90
CA GLU A 34 5.09 17.34 1.85
C GLU A 34 5.67 16.52 0.67
N THR A 35 5.93 15.22 0.86
CA THR A 35 6.60 14.37 -0.14
C THR A 35 5.81 13.13 -0.58
N ALA A 36 4.96 12.55 0.26
CA ALA A 36 4.10 11.43 -0.13
C ALA A 36 2.82 11.98 -0.77
N LEU A 37 2.63 11.70 -2.06
CA LEU A 37 1.54 12.21 -2.88
C LEU A 37 0.17 11.81 -2.34
N LYS A 38 0.05 10.54 -1.98
CA LYS A 38 -1.18 9.89 -1.54
C LYS A 38 -0.83 8.70 -0.68
N LEU A 39 -1.67 8.49 0.32
CA LEU A 39 -1.61 7.33 1.19
C LEU A 39 -2.97 6.65 1.21
N LYS A 40 -2.99 5.32 1.03
CA LYS A 40 -4.20 4.51 1.10
C LYS A 40 -3.96 3.26 1.93
N VAL A 41 -4.98 2.83 2.66
CA VAL A 41 -4.98 1.58 3.42
C VAL A 41 -6.07 0.68 2.86
N PHE A 42 -5.72 -0.59 2.66
CA PHE A 42 -6.60 -1.63 2.16
C PHE A 42 -6.62 -2.78 3.16
N CYS A 43 -7.81 -3.27 3.48
CA CYS A 43 -7.99 -4.51 4.22
C CYS A 43 -8.27 -5.63 3.24
N ASN A 44 -7.67 -6.79 3.44
CA ASN A 44 -7.98 -7.96 2.64
C ASN A 44 -9.44 -8.37 2.87
N ALA A 45 -10.19 -8.56 1.78
CA ALA A 45 -11.63 -8.86 1.85
C ALA A 45 -11.96 -10.20 2.53
N LYS A 46 -11.01 -11.14 2.58
CA LYS A 46 -11.19 -12.47 3.17
C LYS A 46 -10.49 -12.62 4.51
N TYR A 47 -9.34 -11.98 4.69
CA TYR A 47 -8.50 -12.13 5.87
C TYR A 47 -8.41 -10.80 6.62
N ALA A 48 -9.22 -10.62 7.66
CA ALA A 48 -9.27 -9.36 8.43
C ALA A 48 -7.94 -8.98 9.10
N THR A 49 -6.98 -9.91 9.18
CA THR A 49 -5.62 -9.71 9.69
C THR A 49 -4.63 -9.19 8.65
N ASP A 50 -4.99 -9.25 7.36
CA ASP A 50 -4.10 -8.89 6.27
C ASP A 50 -4.43 -7.46 5.81
N ILE A 51 -3.49 -6.54 6.02
CA ILE A 51 -3.62 -5.11 5.73
C ILE A 51 -2.50 -4.71 4.77
N SER A 52 -2.82 -3.88 3.78
CA SER A 52 -1.86 -3.30 2.84
C SER A 52 -1.92 -1.78 2.91
N ILE A 53 -0.75 -1.16 3.06
CA ILE A 53 -0.59 0.29 3.13
C ILE A 53 0.18 0.73 1.88
N HIS A 54 -0.42 1.61 1.09
CA HIS A 54 0.11 2.11 -0.15
C HIS A 54 0.61 3.54 0.03
N LEU A 55 1.89 3.77 -0.27
CA LEU A 55 2.52 5.09 -0.30
C LEU A 55 2.87 5.41 -1.77
N GLN A 56 2.31 6.50 -2.30
CA GLN A 56 2.61 6.96 -3.67
C GLN A 56 3.63 8.10 -3.66
N TRP A 57 4.59 8.04 -4.60
CA TRP A 57 5.69 9.00 -4.73
C TRP A 57 5.81 9.50 -6.19
N LYS A 58 6.12 10.79 -6.39
CA LYS A 58 6.35 11.38 -7.74
C LYS A 58 7.71 11.03 -8.34
N SER A 59 8.63 10.59 -7.49
CA SER A 59 10.02 10.32 -7.81
C SER A 59 10.47 9.10 -7.02
N ASP A 60 11.61 8.54 -7.43
CA ASP A 60 12.24 7.42 -6.73
C ASP A 60 12.45 7.79 -5.24
N PRO A 61 11.80 7.09 -4.29
CA PRO A 61 12.00 7.32 -2.87
C PRO A 61 13.29 6.67 -2.33
N GLY A 62 14.09 6.06 -3.20
CA GLY A 62 15.26 5.26 -2.89
C GLY A 62 14.89 3.82 -2.52
N PRO A 63 15.90 2.99 -2.17
CA PRO A 63 15.68 1.59 -1.79
C PRO A 63 14.82 1.44 -0.52
N SER A 64 14.68 2.53 0.23
CA SER A 64 13.94 2.55 1.47
C SER A 64 13.48 3.97 1.78
N SER A 65 12.23 4.33 1.43
CA SER A 65 11.63 5.58 1.88
C SER A 65 11.67 5.68 3.42
N VAL A 66 11.89 6.88 3.95
CA VAL A 66 11.92 7.12 5.41
C VAL A 66 10.60 6.70 6.03
N LEU A 67 9.49 7.12 5.45
CA LEU A 67 8.14 6.81 5.93
C LEU A 67 7.84 5.31 5.92
N GLY A 68 8.14 4.61 4.82
CA GLY A 68 7.92 3.17 4.71
C GLY A 68 8.82 2.37 5.65
N SER A 69 10.02 2.87 5.95
CA SER A 69 10.92 2.27 6.96
C SER A 69 10.35 2.42 8.37
N GLN A 70 9.89 3.62 8.70
CA GLN A 70 9.28 3.92 10.00
C GLN A 70 8.00 3.10 10.21
N LEU A 71 7.12 3.07 9.20
CA LEU A 71 5.93 2.23 9.22
C LEU A 71 6.30 0.76 9.44
N SER A 72 7.26 0.22 8.68
CA SER A 72 7.67 -1.17 8.83
C SER A 72 8.25 -1.46 10.21
N SER A 73 9.02 -0.53 10.78
CA SER A 73 9.59 -0.70 12.12
C SER A 73 8.51 -0.70 13.20
N VAL A 74 7.59 0.27 13.18
CA VAL A 74 6.57 0.39 14.23
C VAL A 74 5.52 -0.71 14.09
N LEU A 75 5.17 -1.07 12.85
CA LEU A 75 4.16 -2.09 12.61
C LEU A 75 4.66 -3.51 12.96
N GLY A 76 5.98 -3.72 13.03
CA GLY A 76 6.59 -5.03 13.24
C GLY A 76 6.20 -5.68 14.57
N ASP A 77 5.81 -4.87 15.55
CA ASP A 77 5.33 -5.34 16.86
C ASP A 77 3.94 -5.99 16.78
N PHE A 78 3.20 -5.78 15.68
CA PHE A 78 1.81 -6.24 15.52
C PHE A 78 1.68 -7.45 14.58
N GLY A 79 2.75 -7.86 13.89
CA GLY A 79 2.69 -8.98 12.96
C GLY A 79 3.85 -9.09 11.98
N LEU A 80 3.67 -9.93 10.97
CA LEU A 80 4.67 -10.17 9.93
C LEU A 80 4.55 -9.13 8.84
N ILE A 81 5.67 -8.50 8.48
CA ILE A 81 5.71 -7.41 7.51
C ILE A 81 6.43 -7.83 6.24
N SER A 82 5.86 -7.42 5.11
CA SER A 82 6.49 -7.43 3.81
C SER A 82 6.43 -6.04 3.22
N ARG A 83 7.56 -5.56 2.71
CA ARG A 83 7.67 -4.26 2.07
C ARG A 83 8.24 -4.42 0.68
N THR A 84 7.62 -3.76 -0.29
CA THR A 84 8.01 -3.82 -1.70
C THR A 84 7.84 -2.46 -2.36
N LEU A 85 8.69 -2.16 -3.34
CA LEU A 85 8.67 -0.94 -4.12
C LEU A 85 8.39 -1.28 -5.59
N TRP A 86 7.48 -0.54 -6.20
CA TRP A 86 6.96 -0.74 -7.54
C TRP A 86 7.07 0.57 -8.34
N ILE A 87 7.33 0.44 -9.63
CA ILE A 87 7.28 1.55 -10.59
C ILE A 87 6.00 1.38 -11.40
N GLU A 88 5.19 2.42 -11.50
CA GLU A 88 3.99 2.39 -12.32
C GLU A 88 4.35 2.16 -13.80
N GLN A 89 3.64 1.23 -14.44
CA GLN A 89 3.75 0.95 -15.87
C GLN A 89 2.42 1.29 -16.53
N GLU A 90 2.45 2.07 -17.60
CA GLU A 90 1.26 2.36 -18.39
C GLU A 90 0.87 1.12 -19.20
N MET A 91 -0.33 0.59 -18.95
CA MET A 91 -0.92 -0.46 -19.78
C MET A 91 -2.18 0.09 -20.44
N VAL A 92 -2.22 0.02 -21.77
CA VAL A 92 -3.44 0.31 -22.54
C VAL A 92 -4.23 -0.98 -22.68
N VAL A 93 -5.36 -1.07 -21.97
CA VAL A 93 -6.31 -2.16 -22.19
C VAL A 93 -7.05 -1.86 -23.49
N GLN A 94 -6.75 -2.61 -24.55
CA GLN A 94 -7.56 -2.56 -25.77
C GLN A 94 -8.84 -3.37 -25.53
N PRO A 95 -10.03 -2.79 -25.75
CA PRO A 95 -11.27 -3.56 -25.71
C PRO A 95 -11.22 -4.63 -26.81
N GLU A 96 -11.59 -5.86 -26.47
CA GLU A 96 -11.64 -6.96 -27.42
C GLU A 96 -12.57 -6.59 -28.59
N ASN A 97 -12.05 -6.67 -29.82
CA ASN A 97 -12.84 -6.48 -31.02
C ASN A 97 -14.03 -7.46 -31.01
N GLU A 98 -15.24 -6.94 -31.16
CA GLU A 98 -16.42 -7.74 -31.47
C GLU A 98 -16.13 -8.57 -32.73
N PHE A 99 -15.89 -9.87 -32.56
CA PHE A 99 -15.90 -10.81 -33.67
C PHE A 99 -17.32 -10.83 -34.25
N THR A 100 -17.55 -10.01 -35.27
CA THR A 100 -18.75 -10.10 -36.09
C THR A 100 -18.63 -11.38 -36.90
N VAL A 101 -19.31 -12.44 -36.45
CA VAL A 101 -19.52 -13.64 -37.24
C VAL A 101 -20.55 -13.28 -38.31
N GLU A 102 -20.07 -12.92 -39.51
CA GLU A 102 -20.93 -12.87 -40.69
C GLU A 102 -21.44 -14.29 -40.99
N ARG A 103 -22.77 -14.41 -41.05
CA ARG A 103 -23.50 -15.63 -41.40
C ARG A 103 -23.72 -15.72 -42.90
#